data_AF-A0A2B7X4B2-F1
#
_entry.id   AF-A0A2B7X4B2-F1
#
_cell.length_a   1.000
_cell.length_b   1.000
_cell.length_c   1.000
_cell.angle_alpha   90.00
_cell.angle_beta   90.00
_cell.angle_gamma   90.00
#
_symmetry.space_group_name_H-M   'P 1'
#
loop_
_entity.id
_entity.type
_entity.pdbx_description
1 polymer ?
#
loop_
_entity_poly.entity_id
_entity_poly.type
_entity_poly.pdbx_seq_one_letter_code
_entity_poly.pdbx_strand_id
1 'polypeptide(L)'
;MEIPNTTDTSTRDLNQSCSGAACTFDMHEYLRNLVALFRKCTGSSTTTATSPSQSGGAFESSSFAVPGFEHQAQQPSRSSAAVSKSRNAQVPFSGANSPHQRRSYSTSATLFSSASSSSSSQPPSTGITNQNTTQPLIDFDRLSHLIPNQGVVGADSVWYVVTTASLLAFHKEAAVGELWKYISQRCERDSEMDVVSRQLAIARRIRESCLKASVLVGFPRAINALLSLHSSISENNNVPDPTDPSKPTLFALFTSDKPLRTLDTFPSADARYARGEEFFSQIYADYTKRILSSMRSTSAGDLDYFAVTSVYGELMSEMRILDGRETVLLEFVCCLADEVGAQAKGHFFGCSNLKVSGEEMRGSIAMVREIAGQLGNVNFLRNVEGDGFRFLGKAEGW
;
A
#
# COMPACT_ATOMS: atom_id res chain seq x y z
N MET A 1 -22.42 -74.36 6.35
CA MET A 1 -23.25 -73.80 7.43
C MET A 1 -23.97 -72.61 6.85
N GLU A 2 -25.30 -72.66 6.90
CA GLU A 2 -26.27 -71.78 6.24
C GLU A 2 -26.46 -70.42 6.94
N ILE A 3 -27.14 -69.53 6.22
CA ILE A 3 -27.53 -68.11 6.45
C ILE A 3 -28.63 -67.97 7.55
N PRO A 4 -28.93 -66.79 8.15
CA PRO A 4 -29.76 -65.72 7.51
C PRO A 4 -29.28 -64.28 7.85
N ASN A 5 -29.33 -63.26 6.97
CA ASN A 5 -30.46 -62.49 6.40
C ASN A 5 -31.18 -61.55 7.40
N THR A 6 -31.12 -60.23 7.17
CA THR A 6 -32.24 -59.28 7.31
C THR A 6 -31.88 -57.89 6.74
N THR A 7 -32.77 -57.45 5.86
CA THR A 7 -32.96 -56.16 5.20
C THR A 7 -33.52 -55.09 6.15
N ASP A 8 -33.27 -53.79 5.94
CA ASP A 8 -34.32 -52.83 5.54
C ASP A 8 -33.78 -51.44 5.10
N THR A 9 -34.68 -50.72 4.46
CA THR A 9 -34.63 -49.67 3.43
C THR A 9 -34.57 -48.22 3.96
N SER A 10 -34.04 -47.29 3.14
CA SER A 10 -34.67 -46.00 2.79
C SER A 10 -33.70 -45.08 2.03
N THR A 11 -33.59 -45.25 0.72
CA THR A 11 -33.09 -44.22 -0.20
C THR A 11 -34.31 -43.50 -0.75
N ARG A 12 -34.55 -42.26 -0.30
CA ARG A 12 -35.55 -41.37 -0.92
C ARG A 12 -34.86 -40.39 -1.85
N ASP A 13 -35.39 -40.36 -3.06
CA ASP A 13 -35.08 -39.47 -4.17
C ASP A 13 -35.14 -37.99 -3.77
N LEU A 14 -34.08 -37.25 -4.14
CA LEU A 14 -34.13 -35.81 -4.38
C LEU A 14 -33.90 -35.58 -5.88
N ASN A 15 -34.87 -36.00 -6.68
CA ASN A 15 -35.12 -35.42 -7.99
C ASN A 15 -36.16 -34.32 -7.81
N GLN A 16 -35.71 -33.09 -7.62
CA GLN A 16 -36.58 -31.92 -7.67
C GLN A 16 -36.21 -31.06 -8.87
N SER A 17 -37.26 -30.79 -9.65
CA SER A 17 -37.26 -30.17 -10.97
C SER A 17 -36.60 -28.79 -10.99
N CYS A 18 -35.68 -28.59 -11.94
CA CYS A 18 -35.34 -27.26 -12.43
C CYS A 18 -36.51 -26.69 -13.23
N SER A 19 -37.40 -25.95 -12.57
CA SER A 19 -38.29 -24.98 -13.24
C SER A 19 -37.57 -23.63 -13.28
N GLY A 20 -37.29 -23.15 -14.49
CA GLY A 20 -36.66 -21.85 -14.72
C GLY A 20 -37.51 -20.70 -14.18
N ALA A 21 -37.08 -20.13 -13.07
CA ALA A 21 -37.44 -18.78 -12.65
C ALA A 21 -36.14 -18.12 -12.17
N ALA A 22 -35.82 -16.95 -12.72
CA ALA A 22 -34.66 -16.18 -12.31
C ALA A 22 -34.76 -15.90 -10.81
N CYS A 23 -33.87 -16.48 -10.02
CA CYS A 23 -33.76 -16.21 -8.59
C CYS A 23 -33.22 -14.78 -8.42
N THR A 24 -34.12 -13.82 -8.26
CA THR A 24 -33.75 -12.46 -7.91
C THR A 24 -33.27 -12.47 -6.46
N PHE A 25 -31.99 -12.15 -6.25
CA PHE A 25 -31.41 -11.99 -4.93
C PHE A 25 -32.11 -10.83 -4.20
N ASP A 26 -32.90 -11.14 -3.17
CA ASP A 26 -33.56 -10.14 -2.34
C ASP A 26 -32.59 -9.60 -1.27
N MET A 27 -32.01 -8.45 -1.58
CA MET A 27 -31.07 -7.77 -0.69
C MET A 27 -31.72 -7.32 0.64
N HIS A 28 -33.03 -7.11 0.67
CA HIS A 28 -33.74 -6.78 1.91
C HIS A 28 -33.92 -7.98 2.82
N GLU A 29 -34.10 -9.18 2.27
CA GLU A 29 -34.12 -10.41 3.06
C GLU A 29 -32.73 -10.72 3.64
N TYR A 30 -31.68 -10.55 2.83
CA TYR A 30 -30.30 -10.70 3.29
C TYR A 30 -29.95 -9.75 4.45
N LEU A 31 -30.26 -8.45 4.30
CA LEU A 31 -30.00 -7.46 5.36
C LEU A 31 -30.81 -7.72 6.63
N ARG A 32 -32.07 -8.18 6.51
CA ARG A 32 -32.89 -8.58 7.67
C ARG A 32 -32.26 -9.75 8.43
N ASN A 33 -31.78 -10.77 7.72
CA ASN A 33 -31.11 -11.92 8.32
C ASN A 33 -29.78 -11.54 9.00
N LEU A 34 -29.01 -10.62 8.39
CA LEU A 34 -27.77 -10.11 8.96
C LEU A 34 -28.00 -9.34 10.27
N VAL A 35 -29.01 -8.47 10.32
CA VAL A 35 -29.39 -7.72 11.53
C VAL A 35 -29.93 -8.65 12.63
N ALA A 36 -30.71 -9.68 12.26
CA ALA A 36 -31.19 -10.68 13.20
C ALA A 36 -30.04 -11.47 13.83
N LEU A 37 -29.03 -11.84 13.04
CA LEU A 37 -27.81 -12.48 13.52
C LEU A 37 -27.03 -11.57 14.48
N PHE A 38 -26.87 -10.29 14.13
CA PHE A 38 -26.16 -9.32 14.97
C PHE A 38 -26.85 -9.10 16.33
N ARG A 39 -28.18 -9.06 16.36
CA ARG A 39 -28.96 -8.98 17.62
C ARG A 39 -28.80 -10.24 18.47
N LYS A 40 -28.72 -11.41 17.84
CA LYS A 40 -28.51 -12.69 18.54
C LYS A 40 -27.12 -12.76 19.17
N CYS A 41 -26.11 -12.16 18.53
CA CYS A 41 -24.75 -12.07 19.06
C CYS A 41 -24.59 -11.01 20.17
N THR A 42 -25.44 -9.99 20.21
CA THR A 42 -25.34 -8.87 21.17
C THR A 42 -26.29 -8.98 22.36
N GLY A 43 -27.27 -9.89 22.32
CA GLY A 43 -28.36 -9.99 23.31
C GLY A 43 -28.13 -10.92 24.51
N SER A 44 -27.02 -11.65 24.62
CA SER A 44 -26.77 -12.54 25.77
C SER A 44 -25.94 -11.84 26.84
N SER A 45 -26.59 -11.01 27.67
CA SER A 45 -26.18 -10.75 29.06
C SER A 45 -27.24 -9.95 29.82
N THR A 46 -28.12 -10.66 30.55
CA THR A 46 -28.85 -10.19 31.75
C THR A 46 -29.00 -11.38 32.71
N THR A 47 -28.12 -11.49 33.71
CA THR A 47 -28.33 -11.19 35.15
C THR A 47 -29.39 -12.03 35.88
N THR A 48 -28.92 -12.95 36.73
CA THR A 48 -29.59 -13.36 37.97
C THR A 48 -28.74 -12.94 39.17
N ALA A 49 -29.36 -12.20 40.08
CA ALA A 49 -28.75 -11.60 41.27
C ALA A 49 -28.89 -12.51 42.50
N THR A 50 -27.80 -12.66 43.26
CA THR A 50 -27.84 -12.89 44.71
C THR A 50 -26.51 -12.45 45.33
N SER A 51 -26.55 -11.43 46.19
CA SER A 51 -25.54 -11.06 47.18
C SER A 51 -25.76 -11.88 48.48
N PRO A 52 -24.85 -12.00 49.47
CA PRO A 52 -23.82 -11.02 49.84
C PRO A 52 -22.45 -11.55 50.32
N SER A 53 -21.41 -10.70 50.29
CA SER A 53 -20.55 -10.31 51.43
C SER A 53 -19.18 -9.78 50.98
N GLN A 54 -18.61 -8.94 51.85
CA GLN A 54 -17.52 -7.99 51.66
C GLN A 54 -16.14 -8.63 51.38
N SER A 55 -15.34 -8.00 50.53
CA SER A 55 -13.96 -7.57 50.82
C SER A 55 -13.34 -6.87 49.59
N GLY A 56 -12.46 -5.90 49.87
CA GLY A 56 -12.00 -4.91 48.90
C GLY A 56 -11.06 -5.40 47.81
N GLY A 57 -10.93 -4.59 46.77
CA GLY A 57 -9.97 -4.75 45.69
C GLY A 57 -10.16 -3.66 44.65
N ALA A 58 -9.08 -2.94 44.36
CA ALA A 58 -9.05 -1.73 43.54
C ALA A 58 -9.40 -1.98 42.06
N PHE A 59 -9.92 -0.92 41.45
CA PHE A 59 -10.04 -0.69 40.01
C PHE A 59 -8.68 -0.82 39.30
N GLU A 60 -8.62 -1.55 38.18
CA GLU A 60 -7.65 -1.26 37.12
C GLU A 60 -8.21 -1.66 35.74
N SER A 61 -8.52 -0.62 34.96
CA SER A 61 -8.86 -0.67 33.54
C SER A 61 -7.57 -0.82 32.71
N SER A 62 -7.50 -1.84 31.86
CA SER A 62 -6.37 -2.12 30.97
C SER A 62 -6.23 -1.04 29.88
N SER A 63 -5.41 -0.04 30.17
CA SER A 63 -4.86 0.92 29.20
C SER A 63 -3.48 0.43 28.78
N PHE A 64 -3.23 0.35 27.46
CA PHE A 64 -1.92 0.07 26.90
C PHE A 64 -0.98 1.27 27.15
N ALA A 65 -0.32 1.26 28.31
CA ALA A 65 0.74 2.19 28.66
C ALA A 65 2.11 1.51 28.56
N VAL A 66 3.01 2.11 27.79
CA VAL A 66 4.44 1.79 27.74
C VAL A 66 5.14 2.58 28.86
N PRO A 67 5.88 1.95 29.79
CA PRO A 67 6.81 2.70 30.62
C PRO A 67 8.15 2.84 29.89
N GLY A 68 8.64 4.08 29.84
CA GLY A 68 9.99 4.39 29.41
C GLY A 68 11.03 3.94 30.42
N PHE A 69 12.24 3.66 29.95
CA PHE A 69 13.40 3.54 30.81
C PHE A 69 14.65 4.15 30.17
N GLU A 70 15.39 4.78 31.06
CA GLU A 70 16.59 5.57 30.88
C GLU A 70 17.79 4.73 30.45
N HIS A 71 18.70 5.38 29.72
CA HIS A 71 20.02 4.89 29.37
C HIS A 71 20.86 4.60 30.62
N GLN A 72 21.41 3.39 30.71
CA GLN A 72 22.66 3.18 31.44
C GLN A 72 23.69 2.50 30.53
N ALA A 73 24.79 3.22 30.33
CA ALA A 73 25.95 2.82 29.56
C ALA A 73 26.72 1.73 30.30
N GLN A 74 27.20 0.71 29.57
CA GLN A 74 28.39 -0.04 29.93
C GLN A 74 29.08 -0.59 28.66
N GLN A 75 30.37 -0.32 28.58
CA GLN A 75 31.33 -0.76 27.57
C GLN A 75 32.48 -1.50 28.31
N PRO A 76 33.47 -2.12 27.64
CA PRO A 76 33.51 -3.53 27.28
C PRO A 76 34.63 -4.31 28.01
N SER A 77 34.56 -5.65 28.00
CA SER A 77 35.69 -6.51 28.40
C SER A 77 36.08 -7.48 27.29
N ARG A 78 37.33 -7.36 26.83
CA ARG A 78 38.08 -8.28 25.96
C ARG A 78 38.52 -9.53 26.74
N SER A 79 38.55 -10.69 26.08
CA SER A 79 39.67 -11.65 26.17
C SER A 79 39.54 -12.82 25.16
N SER A 80 40.44 -12.78 24.17
CA SER A 80 41.24 -13.85 23.55
C SER A 80 40.89 -15.35 23.67
N ALA A 81 40.69 -15.95 22.48
CA ALA A 81 41.39 -17.10 21.86
C ALA A 81 41.74 -18.38 22.67
N ALA A 82 41.30 -19.53 22.16
CA ALA A 82 42.16 -20.71 21.95
C ALA A 82 41.57 -21.70 20.93
N VAL A 83 42.48 -22.24 20.13
CA VAL A 83 42.33 -23.18 19.01
C VAL A 83 42.25 -24.62 19.52
N SER A 84 41.48 -25.50 18.86
CA SER A 84 41.72 -26.95 18.84
C SER A 84 41.20 -27.58 17.54
N LYS A 85 42.04 -28.43 16.94
CA LYS A 85 41.92 -29.05 15.62
C LYS A 85 41.23 -30.43 15.66
N SER A 86 40.79 -30.85 14.47
CA SER A 86 40.66 -32.24 13.96
C SER A 86 39.35 -32.97 14.30
N ARG A 87 38.67 -33.72 13.42
CA ARG A 87 39.18 -34.56 12.32
C ARG A 87 38.02 -35.00 11.37
N ASN A 88 38.37 -35.13 10.09
CA ASN A 88 37.74 -35.81 8.93
C ASN A 88 36.53 -36.74 9.11
N ALA A 89 35.58 -36.64 8.16
CA ALA A 89 35.14 -37.78 7.34
C ALA A 89 34.63 -37.30 5.96
N GLN A 90 35.15 -37.93 4.91
CA GLN A 90 34.89 -37.68 3.49
C GLN A 90 34.05 -38.84 2.91
N VAL A 91 33.07 -38.49 2.04
CA VAL A 91 32.77 -39.11 0.71
C VAL A 91 32.02 -40.47 0.76
N PRO A 92 31.08 -40.83 -0.17
CA PRO A 92 31.15 -40.55 -1.61
C PRO A 92 29.90 -40.09 -2.37
N PHE A 93 30.22 -39.42 -3.48
CA PHE A 93 29.45 -39.27 -4.70
C PHE A 93 29.26 -40.61 -5.43
N SER A 94 28.09 -40.81 -6.04
CA SER A 94 27.92 -41.57 -7.29
C SER A 94 26.61 -41.13 -7.94
N GLY A 95 26.67 -40.70 -9.20
CA GLY A 95 25.54 -40.23 -9.98
C GLY A 95 24.82 -41.34 -10.75
N ALA A 96 23.63 -41.02 -11.25
CA ALA A 96 23.06 -41.64 -12.44
C ALA A 96 21.95 -40.74 -13.04
N ASN A 97 22.03 -40.58 -14.35
CA ASN A 97 21.09 -39.91 -15.25
C ASN A 97 19.69 -40.54 -15.24
N SER A 98 18.64 -39.73 -15.44
CA SER A 98 17.69 -39.86 -16.57
C SER A 98 16.40 -39.00 -16.39
N PRO A 99 15.67 -38.70 -17.48
CA PRO A 99 14.97 -37.44 -17.65
C PRO A 99 13.46 -37.54 -17.43
N HIS A 100 12.84 -36.49 -16.88
CA HIS A 100 11.39 -36.33 -16.93
C HIS A 100 10.99 -34.93 -17.39
N GLN A 101 10.58 -34.90 -18.67
CA GLN A 101 9.47 -34.13 -19.26
C GLN A 101 9.26 -32.69 -18.77
N ARG A 102 9.85 -31.77 -19.55
CA ARG A 102 9.36 -30.40 -19.73
C ARG A 102 7.88 -30.44 -20.15
N ARG A 103 6.99 -29.95 -19.30
CA ARG A 103 5.63 -29.55 -19.69
C ARG A 103 5.67 -28.06 -20.00
N SER A 104 5.68 -27.72 -21.28
CA SER A 104 5.59 -26.35 -21.78
C SER A 104 4.23 -25.76 -21.42
N TYR A 105 4.19 -24.68 -20.64
CA TYR A 105 3.01 -23.83 -20.56
C TYR A 105 3.09 -22.77 -21.65
N SER A 106 2.13 -22.83 -22.56
CA SER A 106 1.89 -21.84 -23.60
C SER A 106 1.45 -20.53 -22.96
N THR A 107 2.22 -19.46 -23.16
CA THR A 107 1.87 -18.08 -22.84
C THR A 107 0.89 -17.56 -23.90
N SER A 108 -0.40 -17.80 -23.69
CA SER A 108 -1.45 -17.05 -24.39
C SER A 108 -1.84 -15.85 -23.52
N ALA A 109 -1.11 -14.74 -23.69
CA ALA A 109 -1.58 -13.43 -23.24
C ALA A 109 -2.61 -12.93 -24.27
N THR A 110 -3.90 -13.17 -24.00
CA THR A 110 -4.97 -12.54 -24.76
C THR A 110 -5.05 -11.05 -24.39
N LEU A 111 -4.76 -10.23 -25.39
CA LEU A 111 -4.96 -8.78 -25.41
C LEU A 111 -6.43 -8.46 -25.10
N PHE A 112 -6.67 -7.61 -24.08
CA PHE A 112 -7.96 -6.95 -23.90
C PHE A 112 -8.12 -5.86 -24.98
N SER A 113 -8.60 -6.26 -26.15
CA SER A 113 -9.15 -5.33 -27.13
C SER A 113 -10.60 -5.03 -26.75
N SER A 114 -10.85 -3.86 -26.19
CA SER A 114 -12.20 -3.36 -26.00
C SER A 114 -12.74 -2.89 -27.36
N ALA A 115 -13.49 -3.77 -28.02
CA ALA A 115 -14.27 -3.40 -29.19
C ALA A 115 -15.48 -2.57 -28.75
N SER A 116 -15.47 -1.29 -29.09
CA SER A 116 -16.63 -0.41 -29.02
C SER A 116 -17.69 -0.89 -30.01
N SER A 117 -18.74 -1.53 -29.50
CA SER A 117 -19.98 -1.76 -30.22
C SER A 117 -21.04 -0.78 -29.73
N SER A 118 -21.36 0.16 -30.61
CA SER A 118 -22.49 1.08 -30.51
C SER A 118 -23.80 0.29 -30.56
N SER A 119 -24.57 0.31 -29.46
CA SER A 119 -26.00 0.02 -29.52
C SER A 119 -26.76 1.10 -28.75
N SER A 120 -27.54 1.84 -29.52
CA SER A 120 -28.46 2.88 -29.08
C SER A 120 -29.66 2.26 -28.35
N SER A 121 -29.90 2.66 -27.10
CA SER A 121 -31.24 2.65 -26.52
C SER A 121 -31.31 3.70 -25.40
N GLN A 122 -32.02 4.79 -25.66
CA GLN A 122 -32.34 5.83 -24.68
C GLN A 122 -33.43 5.33 -23.72
N PRO A 123 -33.33 5.61 -22.41
CA PRO A 123 -34.48 5.74 -21.52
C PRO A 123 -34.79 7.23 -21.25
N PRO A 124 -36.03 7.56 -20.86
CA PRO A 124 -36.55 8.93 -20.90
C PRO A 124 -36.04 9.81 -19.76
N SER A 125 -35.87 11.07 -20.10
CA SER A 125 -35.47 12.18 -19.25
C SER A 125 -36.42 12.41 -18.07
N THR A 126 -35.90 12.33 -16.85
CA THR A 126 -36.45 13.06 -15.70
C THR A 126 -35.39 14.03 -15.22
N GLY A 127 -35.73 15.32 -15.29
CA GLY A 127 -34.83 16.42 -14.99
C GLY A 127 -34.39 16.39 -13.54
N ILE A 128 -33.08 16.26 -13.34
CA ILE A 128 -32.42 16.57 -12.07
C ILE A 128 -31.42 17.68 -12.38
N THR A 129 -31.70 18.83 -11.78
CA THR A 129 -30.87 20.03 -11.71
C THR A 129 -29.39 19.69 -11.50
N ASN A 130 -28.55 20.06 -12.47
CA ASN A 130 -27.09 20.10 -12.35
C ASN A 130 -26.69 21.07 -11.23
N GLN A 131 -26.43 20.54 -10.04
CA GLN A 131 -25.52 21.20 -9.13
C GLN A 131 -24.11 20.88 -9.60
N ASN A 132 -23.52 21.79 -10.38
CA ASN A 132 -22.08 21.85 -10.57
C ASN A 132 -21.43 22.16 -9.22
N THR A 133 -21.30 21.15 -8.36
CA THR A 133 -20.34 21.19 -7.25
C THR A 133 -18.96 21.16 -7.89
N THR A 134 -18.38 22.33 -8.12
CA THR A 134 -16.97 22.51 -8.46
C THR A 134 -16.18 21.77 -7.39
N GLN A 135 -15.61 20.61 -7.74
CA GLN A 135 -14.70 19.91 -6.83
C GLN A 135 -13.61 20.90 -6.41
N PRO A 136 -13.29 21.01 -5.11
CA PRO A 136 -12.26 21.94 -4.66
C PRO A 136 -10.95 21.62 -5.37
N LEU A 137 -10.43 22.62 -6.09
CA LEU A 137 -9.18 22.51 -6.84
C LEU A 137 -8.01 22.49 -5.85
N ILE A 138 -7.11 21.52 -5.98
CA ILE A 138 -5.90 21.43 -5.15
C ILE A 138 -4.90 22.49 -5.62
N ASP A 139 -4.41 23.30 -4.69
CA ASP A 139 -3.40 24.33 -4.93
C ASP A 139 -1.98 23.72 -4.86
N PHE A 140 -1.51 23.18 -5.99
CA PHE A 140 -0.19 22.58 -6.10
C PHE A 140 0.97 23.59 -5.97
N ASP A 141 0.74 24.88 -6.22
CA ASP A 141 1.76 25.90 -6.07
C ASP A 141 2.14 26.02 -4.60
N ARG A 142 1.13 26.15 -3.73
CA ARG A 142 1.34 26.12 -2.28
C ARG A 142 2.00 24.84 -1.80
N LEU A 143 1.55 23.67 -2.25
CA LEU A 143 2.11 22.39 -1.83
C LEU A 143 3.60 22.26 -2.19
N SER A 144 4.00 22.75 -3.36
CA SER A 144 5.38 22.65 -3.85
C SER A 144 6.41 23.44 -3.02
N HIS A 145 5.94 24.30 -2.10
CA HIS A 145 6.77 25.10 -1.21
C HIS A 145 6.79 24.63 0.25
N LEU A 146 6.03 23.58 0.60
CA LEU A 146 5.93 23.10 1.99
C LEU A 146 7.15 22.31 2.46
N ILE A 147 7.93 21.75 1.54
CA ILE A 147 9.20 21.09 1.87
C ILE A 147 10.35 22.02 1.48
N PRO A 148 11.10 22.56 2.45
CA PRO A 148 12.21 23.46 2.17
C PRO A 148 13.27 22.82 1.28
N ASN A 149 14.03 23.65 0.57
CA ASN A 149 15.20 23.25 -0.22
C ASN A 149 14.91 22.23 -1.34
N GLN A 150 13.65 22.08 -1.73
CA GLN A 150 13.26 21.24 -2.86
C GLN A 150 12.74 22.09 -4.01
N GLY A 151 13.32 21.88 -5.20
CA GLY A 151 12.86 22.55 -6.41
C GLY A 151 11.50 22.01 -6.85
N VAL A 152 10.60 22.91 -7.28
CA VAL A 152 9.26 22.56 -7.81
C VAL A 152 9.35 21.48 -8.90
N VAL A 153 10.38 21.56 -9.75
CA VAL A 153 10.65 20.63 -10.85
C VAL A 153 11.96 19.84 -10.65
N GLY A 154 12.48 19.79 -9.43
CA GLY A 154 13.66 18.99 -9.11
C GLY A 154 13.35 17.49 -9.23
N ALA A 155 14.12 16.75 -10.04
CA ALA A 155 13.88 15.32 -10.29
C ALA A 155 14.02 14.44 -9.03
N ASP A 156 14.75 14.93 -8.02
CA ASP A 156 14.93 14.26 -6.72
C ASP A 156 14.02 14.84 -5.63
N SER A 157 13.08 15.74 -5.99
CA SER A 157 12.13 16.25 -5.02
C SER A 157 11.16 15.16 -4.57
N VAL A 158 10.81 15.20 -3.29
CA VAL A 158 9.86 14.29 -2.66
C VAL A 158 8.47 14.91 -2.52
N TRP A 159 8.29 16.21 -2.80
CA TRP A 159 7.01 16.88 -2.61
C TRP A 159 5.90 16.25 -3.46
N TYR A 160 6.18 15.86 -4.70
CA TYR A 160 5.22 15.15 -5.56
C TYR A 160 5.05 13.68 -5.20
N VAL A 161 6.01 13.04 -4.51
CA VAL A 161 5.86 11.69 -3.95
C VAL A 161 4.87 11.74 -2.78
N VAL A 162 5.06 12.69 -1.86
CA VAL A 162 4.17 12.94 -0.71
C VAL A 162 2.79 13.37 -1.17
N THR A 163 2.70 14.28 -2.15
CA THR A 163 1.42 14.72 -2.73
C THR A 163 0.69 13.53 -3.34
N THR A 164 1.36 12.72 -4.16
CA THR A 164 0.74 11.54 -4.79
C THR A 164 0.19 10.57 -3.74
N ALA A 165 0.99 10.23 -2.73
CA ALA A 165 0.56 9.35 -1.64
C ALA A 165 -0.68 9.91 -0.90
N SER A 166 -0.68 11.21 -0.61
CA SER A 166 -1.79 11.90 0.06
C SER A 166 -3.06 11.92 -0.80
N LEU A 167 -2.93 12.22 -2.10
CA LEU A 167 -4.06 12.23 -3.02
C LEU A 167 -4.70 10.84 -3.14
N LEU A 168 -3.90 9.78 -3.21
CA LEU A 168 -4.42 8.42 -3.23
C LEU A 168 -5.16 8.09 -1.91
N ALA A 169 -4.58 8.40 -0.75
CA ALA A 169 -5.20 8.16 0.54
C ALA A 169 -6.53 8.94 0.72
N PHE A 170 -6.60 10.17 0.21
CA PHE A 170 -7.83 10.99 0.24
C PHE A 170 -8.82 10.73 -0.90
N HIS A 171 -8.63 9.67 -1.70
CA HIS A 171 -9.52 9.31 -2.82
C HIS A 171 -9.63 10.41 -3.88
N LYS A 172 -8.48 11.00 -4.25
CA LYS A 172 -8.36 12.08 -5.25
C LYS A 172 -7.47 11.65 -6.40
N GLU A 173 -7.72 10.45 -6.92
CA GLU A 173 -6.93 9.83 -7.97
C GLU A 173 -6.86 10.69 -9.24
N ALA A 174 -7.95 11.38 -9.60
CA ALA A 174 -8.00 12.30 -10.74
C ALA A 174 -7.04 13.51 -10.58
N ALA A 175 -6.74 13.92 -9.34
CA ALA A 175 -5.84 15.03 -9.09
C ALA A 175 -4.37 14.66 -9.35
N VAL A 176 -4.03 13.38 -9.54
CA VAL A 176 -2.68 12.96 -9.94
C VAL A 176 -2.38 13.40 -11.38
N GLY A 177 -3.37 13.39 -12.28
CA GLY A 177 -3.24 13.98 -13.61
C GLY A 177 -3.05 15.50 -13.54
N GLU A 178 -3.81 16.19 -12.69
CA GLU A 178 -3.67 17.64 -12.51
C GLU A 178 -2.31 18.03 -11.90
N LEU A 179 -1.80 17.23 -10.96
CA LEU A 179 -0.44 17.35 -10.43
C LEU A 179 0.60 17.28 -11.56
N TRP A 180 0.44 16.32 -12.48
CA TRP A 180 1.32 16.21 -13.63
C TRP A 180 1.25 17.46 -14.52
N LYS A 181 0.05 17.95 -14.86
CA LYS A 181 -0.11 19.18 -15.67
C LYS A 181 0.60 20.37 -15.03
N TYR A 182 0.46 20.52 -13.72
CA TYR A 182 1.14 21.58 -12.98
C TYR A 182 2.67 21.49 -13.11
N ILE A 183 3.23 20.29 -12.88
CA ILE A 183 4.67 20.04 -12.98
C ILE A 183 5.18 20.23 -14.41
N SER A 184 4.49 19.65 -15.41
CA SER A 184 4.93 19.67 -16.80
C SER A 184 5.04 21.11 -17.32
N GLN A 185 4.03 21.94 -17.02
CA GLN A 185 4.01 23.37 -17.37
C GLN A 185 5.11 24.18 -16.66
N ARG A 186 5.50 23.80 -15.43
CA ARG A 186 6.63 24.44 -14.74
C ARG A 186 7.97 24.00 -15.36
N CYS A 187 8.12 22.74 -15.75
CA CYS A 187 9.33 22.26 -16.40
C CYS A 187 9.59 23.00 -17.73
N GLU A 188 8.55 23.32 -18.49
CA GLU A 188 8.67 24.05 -19.77
C GLU A 188 9.05 25.52 -19.61
N ARG A 189 8.73 26.12 -18.47
CA ARG A 189 9.11 27.51 -18.14
C ARG A 189 10.54 27.61 -17.64
N ASP A 190 11.07 26.52 -17.10
CA ASP A 190 12.45 26.47 -16.63
C ASP A 190 13.38 26.31 -17.86
N SER A 191 14.29 27.26 -18.06
CA SER A 191 15.07 27.41 -19.31
C SER A 191 16.24 26.43 -19.44
N GLU A 192 16.15 25.30 -18.75
CA GLU A 192 17.21 24.31 -18.62
C GLU A 192 17.27 23.38 -19.84
N MET A 193 18.49 22.98 -20.17
CA MET A 193 18.75 22.05 -21.25
C MET A 193 18.32 20.65 -20.76
N ASP A 194 17.34 20.04 -21.45
CA ASP A 194 16.76 18.70 -21.18
C ASP A 194 15.48 18.63 -20.31
N VAL A 195 14.49 19.47 -20.65
CA VAL A 195 13.13 19.43 -20.09
C VAL A 195 12.49 18.04 -20.18
N VAL A 196 12.67 17.32 -21.29
CA VAL A 196 12.02 16.03 -21.54
C VAL A 196 12.54 14.94 -20.60
N SER A 197 13.86 14.80 -20.41
CA SER A 197 14.37 13.79 -19.48
C SER A 197 13.96 14.09 -18.04
N ARG A 198 13.93 15.37 -17.65
CA ARG A 198 13.45 15.79 -16.32
C ARG A 198 11.98 15.46 -16.10
N GLN A 199 11.12 15.84 -17.04
CA GLN A 199 9.70 15.51 -17.01
C GLN A 199 9.51 13.99 -16.96
N LEU A 200 10.25 13.22 -17.76
CA LEU A 200 10.19 11.75 -17.76
C LEU A 200 10.62 11.15 -16.41
N ALA A 201 11.67 11.68 -15.78
CA ALA A 201 12.11 11.24 -14.46
C ALA A 201 11.02 11.47 -13.39
N ILE A 202 10.39 12.66 -13.39
CA ILE A 202 9.31 12.97 -12.45
C ILE A 202 8.08 12.10 -12.73
N ALA A 203 7.68 11.92 -13.99
CA ALA A 203 6.56 11.05 -14.36
C ALA A 203 6.76 9.61 -13.86
N ARG A 204 7.97 9.07 -14.00
CA ARG A 204 8.34 7.73 -13.50
C ARG A 204 8.24 7.65 -11.98
N ARG A 205 8.65 8.69 -11.26
CA ARG A 205 8.54 8.77 -9.79
C ARG A 205 7.10 8.87 -9.31
N ILE A 206 6.24 9.64 -9.99
CA ILE A 206 4.79 9.66 -9.70
C ILE A 206 4.17 8.28 -9.95
N ARG A 207 4.48 7.65 -11.09
CA ARG A 207 4.01 6.29 -11.42
C ARG A 207 4.43 5.27 -10.36
N GLU A 208 5.69 5.29 -9.94
CA GLU A 208 6.20 4.40 -8.90
C GLU A 208 5.54 4.69 -7.54
N SER A 209 5.27 5.96 -7.22
CA SER A 209 4.56 6.35 -6.00
C SER A 209 3.15 5.77 -5.97
N CYS A 210 2.40 5.86 -7.07
CA CYS A 210 1.08 5.22 -7.19
C CYS A 210 1.15 3.71 -6.96
N LEU A 211 2.15 3.04 -7.55
CA LEU A 211 2.32 1.60 -7.43
C LEU A 211 2.70 1.18 -6.00
N LYS A 212 3.68 1.84 -5.38
CA LYS A 212 4.08 1.54 -3.99
C LYS A 212 2.98 1.86 -2.98
N ALA A 213 2.23 2.95 -3.17
CA ALA A 213 1.10 3.30 -2.29
C ALA A 213 -0.05 2.27 -2.35
N SER A 214 -0.19 1.53 -3.46
CA SER A 214 -1.33 0.63 -3.71
C SER A 214 -1.58 -0.43 -2.63
N VAL A 215 -0.54 -0.90 -1.95
CA VAL A 215 -0.67 -1.91 -0.89
C VAL A 215 -1.12 -1.32 0.45
N LEU A 216 -1.05 0.00 0.61
CA LEU A 216 -1.51 0.70 1.81
C LEU A 216 -2.91 1.29 1.60
N VAL A 217 -3.18 1.90 0.44
CA VAL A 217 -4.43 2.65 0.18
C VAL A 217 -5.38 1.92 -0.78
N GLY A 218 -4.94 0.81 -1.36
CA GLY A 218 -5.73 -0.07 -2.22
C GLY A 218 -5.40 0.02 -3.71
N PHE A 219 -5.35 -1.15 -4.36
CA PHE A 219 -5.11 -1.29 -5.81
C PHE A 219 -6.06 -0.48 -6.70
N PRO A 220 -7.39 -0.43 -6.45
CA PRO A 220 -8.29 0.33 -7.31
C PRO A 220 -7.91 1.82 -7.42
N ARG A 221 -7.39 2.40 -6.33
CA ARG A 221 -6.96 3.81 -6.32
C ARG A 221 -5.71 4.02 -7.16
N ALA A 222 -4.73 3.14 -7.02
CA ALA A 222 -3.53 3.19 -7.84
C ALA A 222 -3.87 3.05 -9.33
N ILE A 223 -4.79 2.15 -9.71
CA ILE A 223 -5.25 1.98 -11.09
C ILE A 223 -5.84 3.29 -11.62
N ASN A 224 -6.79 3.89 -10.89
CA ASN A 224 -7.44 5.14 -11.32
C ASN A 224 -6.44 6.31 -11.41
N ALA A 225 -5.50 6.40 -10.48
CA ALA A 225 -4.47 7.45 -10.48
C ALA A 225 -3.50 7.29 -11.66
N LEU A 226 -3.09 6.05 -11.96
CA LEU A 226 -2.23 5.75 -13.11
C LEU A 226 -2.93 6.02 -14.45
N LEU A 227 -4.23 5.74 -14.56
CA LEU A 227 -5.03 6.11 -15.72
C LEU A 227 -5.09 7.63 -15.88
N SER A 228 -5.33 8.37 -14.79
CA SER A 228 -5.34 9.84 -14.80
C SER A 228 -3.98 10.42 -15.23
N LEU A 229 -2.88 9.92 -14.66
CA LEU A 229 -1.52 10.30 -15.05
C LEU A 229 -1.27 10.03 -16.54
N HIS A 230 -1.59 8.82 -17.00
CA HIS A 230 -1.38 8.41 -18.40
C HIS A 230 -2.15 9.30 -19.38
N SER A 231 -3.45 9.55 -19.13
CA SER A 231 -4.27 10.44 -19.96
C SER A 231 -3.68 11.85 -20.00
N SER A 232 -3.26 12.38 -18.84
CA SER A 232 -2.68 13.71 -18.78
C SER A 232 -1.35 13.83 -19.53
N ILE A 233 -0.49 12.82 -19.48
CA ILE A 233 0.76 12.80 -20.26
C ILE A 233 0.44 12.71 -21.76
N SER A 234 -0.54 11.89 -22.15
CA SER A 234 -0.95 11.74 -23.55
C SER A 234 -1.48 13.05 -24.14
N GLU A 235 -2.31 13.78 -23.39
CA GLU A 235 -2.90 15.04 -23.83
C GLU A 235 -1.88 16.18 -23.95
N ASN A 236 -0.92 16.26 -23.02
CA ASN A 236 -0.02 17.43 -22.93
C ASN A 236 1.37 17.19 -23.55
N ASN A 237 1.80 15.94 -23.70
CA ASN A 237 3.20 15.63 -24.04
C ASN A 237 3.34 14.58 -25.15
N ASN A 238 2.33 14.46 -26.02
CA ASN A 238 2.36 13.63 -27.23
C ASN A 238 2.55 14.45 -28.53
N VAL A 239 3.10 15.66 -28.42
CA VAL A 239 3.39 16.52 -29.57
C VAL A 239 4.85 16.32 -29.99
N PRO A 240 5.15 16.00 -31.28
CA PRO A 240 6.52 15.90 -31.79
C PRO A 240 7.29 17.22 -31.67
N ASP A 241 8.61 17.12 -31.53
CA ASP A 241 9.50 18.28 -31.55
C ASP A 241 9.45 18.94 -32.95
N PRO A 242 9.12 20.24 -33.08
CA PRO A 242 9.06 20.91 -34.37
C PRO A 242 10.41 20.97 -35.10
N THR A 243 11.51 20.89 -34.34
CA THR A 243 12.88 20.98 -34.88
C THR A 243 13.45 19.62 -35.27
N ASP A 244 12.97 18.55 -34.65
CA ASP A 244 13.35 17.17 -34.96
C ASP A 244 12.18 16.20 -34.73
N PRO A 245 11.33 15.96 -35.74
CA PRO A 245 10.19 15.04 -35.64
C PRO A 245 10.59 13.57 -35.39
N SER A 246 11.88 13.21 -35.54
CA SER A 246 12.36 11.85 -35.26
C SER A 246 12.59 11.60 -33.77
N LYS A 247 12.70 12.68 -32.98
CA LYS A 247 12.86 12.60 -31.53
C LYS A 247 11.57 12.04 -30.90
N PRO A 248 11.67 10.99 -30.05
CA PRO A 248 10.49 10.42 -29.43
C PRO A 248 9.83 11.44 -28.48
N THR A 249 8.51 11.51 -28.51
CA THR A 249 7.73 12.33 -27.57
C THR A 249 7.89 11.78 -26.15
N LEU A 250 7.62 12.61 -25.14
CA LEU A 250 7.63 12.14 -23.77
C LEU A 250 6.61 11.02 -23.54
N PHE A 251 5.42 11.12 -24.15
CA PHE A 251 4.42 10.05 -24.10
C PHE A 251 4.95 8.74 -24.70
N ALA A 252 5.65 8.79 -25.83
CA ALA A 252 6.28 7.60 -26.43
C ALA A 252 7.37 7.01 -25.53
N LEU A 253 8.23 7.85 -24.93
CA LEU A 253 9.25 7.39 -23.98
C LEU A 253 8.62 6.74 -22.74
N PHE A 254 7.62 7.39 -22.14
CA PHE A 254 6.93 6.91 -20.94
C PHE A 254 6.22 5.57 -21.16
N THR A 255 5.57 5.40 -22.32
CA THR A 255 4.86 4.15 -22.68
C THR A 255 5.81 3.03 -23.11
N SER A 256 7.02 3.37 -23.56
CA SER A 256 8.06 2.39 -23.90
C SER A 256 8.78 1.77 -22.68
N ASP A 257 8.51 2.27 -21.48
CA ASP A 257 9.12 1.76 -20.25
C ASP A 257 8.78 0.28 -20.03
N LYS A 258 9.82 -0.51 -19.72
CA LYS A 258 9.65 -1.92 -19.37
C LYS A 258 9.28 -2.06 -17.89
N PRO A 259 8.42 -3.02 -17.52
CA PRO A 259 8.14 -3.27 -16.12
C PRO A 259 9.42 -3.64 -15.37
N LEU A 260 9.62 -3.05 -14.19
CA LEU A 260 10.76 -3.35 -13.32
C LEU A 260 10.62 -4.70 -12.61
N ARG A 261 9.38 -5.20 -12.54
CA ARG A 261 8.96 -6.41 -11.84
C ARG A 261 8.30 -7.33 -12.88
N THR A 262 9.07 -8.25 -13.42
CA THR A 262 8.64 -9.29 -14.37
C THR A 262 9.13 -10.64 -13.89
N LEU A 263 8.57 -11.74 -14.41
CA LEU A 263 9.06 -13.08 -14.10
C LEU A 263 10.56 -13.27 -14.38
N ASP A 264 11.09 -12.60 -15.41
CA ASP A 264 12.51 -12.67 -15.78
C ASP A 264 13.42 -11.81 -14.90
N THR A 265 12.89 -10.74 -14.32
CA THR A 265 13.60 -9.85 -13.38
C THR A 265 13.29 -10.21 -11.92
N PHE A 266 12.48 -11.24 -11.70
CA PHE A 266 11.97 -11.63 -10.41
C PHE A 266 13.07 -12.30 -9.58
N PRO A 267 13.37 -11.80 -8.38
CA PRO A 267 14.27 -12.52 -7.50
C PRO A 267 13.66 -13.87 -7.10
N SER A 268 14.52 -14.84 -6.76
CA SER A 268 14.06 -16.08 -6.14
C SER A 268 13.24 -15.80 -4.88
N ALA A 269 12.42 -16.77 -4.44
CA ALA A 269 11.65 -16.62 -3.20
C ALA A 269 12.54 -16.24 -2.01
N ASP A 270 13.70 -16.89 -1.87
CA ASP A 270 14.67 -16.59 -0.81
C ASP A 270 15.27 -15.18 -0.95
N ALA A 271 15.59 -14.75 -2.17
CA ALA A 271 16.13 -13.41 -2.42
C ALA A 271 15.08 -12.31 -2.14
N ARG A 272 13.80 -12.56 -2.44
CA ARG A 272 12.69 -11.66 -2.08
C ARG A 272 12.53 -11.57 -0.56
N TYR A 273 12.54 -12.71 0.12
CA TYR A 273 12.46 -12.72 1.58
C TYR A 273 13.62 -11.93 2.20
N ALA A 274 14.86 -12.23 1.80
CA ALA A 274 16.05 -11.61 2.36
C ALA A 274 16.06 -10.07 2.19
N ARG A 275 15.81 -9.56 0.98
CA ARG A 275 15.77 -8.11 0.74
C ARG A 275 14.57 -7.42 1.37
N GLY A 276 13.47 -8.15 1.55
CA GLY A 276 12.28 -7.64 2.22
C GLY A 276 12.51 -7.51 3.73
N GLU A 277 13.09 -8.54 4.34
CA GLU A 277 13.46 -8.55 5.76
C GLU A 277 14.53 -7.49 6.05
N GLU A 278 15.49 -7.31 5.14
CA GLU A 278 16.51 -6.26 5.25
C GLU A 278 15.89 -4.87 5.28
N PHE A 279 15.05 -4.52 4.30
CA PHE A 279 14.43 -3.19 4.26
C PHE A 279 13.44 -2.98 5.42
N PHE A 280 12.64 -3.99 5.76
CA PHE A 280 11.77 -3.97 6.92
C PHE A 280 12.57 -3.73 8.22
N SER A 281 13.75 -4.35 8.34
CA SER A 281 14.64 -4.15 9.49
C SER A 281 15.22 -2.75 9.57
N GLN A 282 15.49 -2.09 8.44
CA GLN A 282 15.93 -0.69 8.43
C GLN A 282 14.84 0.26 8.95
N ILE A 283 13.57 -0.03 8.63
CA ILE A 283 12.42 0.77 9.08
C ILE A 283 12.19 0.57 10.58
N TYR A 284 12.09 -0.68 11.04
CA TYR A 284 11.65 -0.98 12.40
C TYR A 284 12.77 -1.22 13.41
N ALA A 285 14.02 -1.35 12.96
CA ALA A 285 15.21 -1.54 13.79
C ALA A 285 14.98 -2.60 14.89
N ASP A 286 15.18 -2.24 16.15
CA ASP A 286 15.04 -3.13 17.32
C ASP A 286 13.63 -3.74 17.47
N TYR A 287 12.61 -3.13 16.86
CA TYR A 287 11.23 -3.61 16.93
C TYR A 287 10.88 -4.67 15.88
N THR A 288 11.75 -4.91 14.91
CA THR A 288 11.49 -5.79 13.76
C THR A 288 10.96 -7.17 14.17
N LYS A 289 11.72 -7.88 15.03
CA LYS A 289 11.34 -9.24 15.48
C LYS A 289 9.99 -9.26 16.17
N ARG A 290 9.70 -8.24 16.99
CA ARG A 290 8.43 -8.14 17.71
C ARG A 290 7.26 -7.95 16.75
N ILE A 291 7.41 -7.06 15.76
CA ILE A 291 6.35 -6.76 14.79
C ILE A 291 6.08 -7.99 13.90
N LEU A 292 7.14 -8.61 13.36
CA LEU A 292 7.00 -9.84 12.56
C LEU A 292 6.37 -10.98 13.37
N SER A 293 6.79 -11.19 14.62
CA SER A 293 6.19 -12.20 15.50
C SER A 293 4.71 -11.94 15.77
N SER A 294 4.32 -10.67 15.95
CA SER A 294 2.93 -10.29 16.14
C SER A 294 2.11 -10.64 14.90
N MET A 295 2.53 -10.19 13.71
CA MET A 295 1.84 -10.47 12.44
C MET A 295 1.70 -11.98 12.21
N ARG A 296 2.80 -12.73 12.40
CA ARG A 296 2.84 -14.19 12.30
C ARG A 296 1.78 -14.85 13.18
N SER A 297 1.73 -14.45 14.46
CA SER A 297 0.82 -15.05 15.44
C SER A 297 -0.65 -14.78 15.12
N THR A 298 -0.96 -13.64 14.51
CA THR A 298 -2.34 -13.24 14.19
C THR A 298 -2.90 -13.81 12.90
N SER A 299 -2.04 -14.37 12.03
CA SER A 299 -2.42 -14.83 10.69
C SER A 299 -1.92 -16.23 10.35
N ALA A 300 -1.51 -17.02 11.35
CA ALA A 300 -0.88 -18.33 11.16
C ALA A 300 0.38 -18.29 10.24
N GLY A 301 1.08 -17.17 10.17
CA GLY A 301 2.29 -16.98 9.35
C GLY A 301 2.07 -16.37 7.97
N ASP A 302 0.83 -16.20 7.51
CA ASP A 302 0.61 -15.66 6.16
C ASP A 302 0.94 -14.16 6.06
N LEU A 303 0.57 -13.36 7.07
CA LEU A 303 0.72 -11.91 7.04
C LEU A 303 2.18 -11.46 7.12
N ASP A 304 2.99 -12.03 8.01
CA ASP A 304 4.42 -11.67 8.07
C ASP A 304 5.16 -12.16 6.83
N TYR A 305 4.88 -13.38 6.37
CA TYR A 305 5.51 -13.90 5.16
C TYR A 305 5.13 -13.08 3.93
N PHE A 306 3.85 -12.79 3.72
CA PHE A 306 3.37 -11.98 2.59
C PHE A 306 3.88 -10.53 2.66
N ALA A 307 3.86 -9.92 3.85
CA ALA A 307 4.43 -8.59 4.04
C ALA A 307 5.92 -8.58 3.67
N VAL A 308 6.73 -9.49 4.24
CA VAL A 308 8.17 -9.52 3.98
C VAL A 308 8.48 -9.84 2.52
N THR A 309 7.87 -10.87 1.93
CA THR A 309 8.23 -11.34 0.59
C THR A 309 7.64 -10.51 -0.54
N SER A 310 6.33 -10.27 -0.52
CA SER A 310 5.60 -9.63 -1.62
C SER A 310 5.53 -8.12 -1.45
N VAL A 311 5.26 -7.61 -0.24
CA VAL A 311 5.16 -6.16 -0.04
C VAL A 311 6.55 -5.55 0.04
N TYR A 312 7.36 -5.92 1.02
CA TYR A 312 8.67 -5.32 1.21
C TYR A 312 9.66 -5.84 0.17
N GLY A 313 9.77 -7.16 0.01
CA GLY A 313 10.79 -7.77 -0.85
C GLY A 313 10.65 -7.44 -2.34
N GLU A 314 9.44 -7.53 -2.86
CA GLU A 314 9.18 -7.38 -4.29
C GLU A 314 8.78 -5.95 -4.68
N LEU A 315 7.92 -5.31 -3.89
CA LEU A 315 7.41 -3.98 -4.20
C LEU A 315 8.28 -2.88 -3.58
N MET A 316 8.41 -2.82 -2.25
CA MET A 316 9.02 -1.66 -1.60
C MET A 316 10.54 -1.61 -1.76
N SER A 317 11.22 -2.75 -1.72
CA SER A 317 12.69 -2.85 -1.80
C SER A 317 13.23 -2.59 -3.20
N GLU A 318 12.40 -2.39 -4.22
CA GLU A 318 12.83 -1.94 -5.55
C GLU A 318 13.14 -0.44 -5.53
N MET A 319 14.44 -0.11 -5.56
CA MET A 319 14.94 1.23 -5.31
C MET A 319 15.45 1.98 -6.55
N ARG A 320 15.23 1.46 -7.76
CA ARG A 320 15.72 2.12 -9.00
C ARG A 320 15.04 3.46 -9.31
N ILE A 321 13.86 3.73 -8.76
CA ILE A 321 13.09 4.97 -9.00
C ILE A 321 12.90 5.78 -7.72
N LEU A 322 12.45 5.14 -6.64
CA LEU A 322 12.34 5.72 -5.30
C LEU A 322 13.27 4.98 -4.36
N ASP A 323 14.16 5.69 -3.68
CA ASP A 323 15.08 5.07 -2.71
C ASP A 323 14.35 4.65 -1.41
N GLY A 324 15.10 4.08 -0.45
CA GLY A 324 14.52 3.65 0.82
C GLY A 324 13.96 4.78 1.67
N ARG A 325 14.59 5.96 1.65
CA ARG A 325 14.17 7.16 2.39
C ARG A 325 12.86 7.71 1.84
N GLU A 326 12.75 7.78 0.52
CA GLU A 326 11.54 8.22 -0.18
C GLU A 326 10.40 7.21 -0.03
N THR A 327 10.73 5.92 -0.06
CA THR A 327 9.76 4.84 0.11
C THR A 327 9.16 4.84 1.52
N VAL A 328 9.97 4.93 2.59
CA VAL A 328 9.43 4.98 3.95
C VAL A 328 8.64 6.26 4.22
N LEU A 329 9.04 7.39 3.61
CA LEU A 329 8.30 8.65 3.70
C LEU A 329 6.92 8.52 3.03
N LEU A 330 6.85 7.87 1.88
CA LEU A 330 5.59 7.53 1.21
C LEU A 330 4.71 6.61 2.08
N GLU A 331 5.28 5.59 2.72
CA GLU A 331 4.54 4.69 3.61
C GLU A 331 3.96 5.45 4.82
N PHE A 332 4.78 6.30 5.44
CA PHE A 332 4.34 7.18 6.52
C PHE A 332 3.17 8.06 6.10
N VAL A 333 3.28 8.72 4.94
CA VAL A 333 2.24 9.62 4.42
C VAL A 333 0.95 8.88 4.13
N CYS A 334 1.01 7.70 3.50
CA CYS A 334 -0.16 6.86 3.28
C CYS A 334 -0.87 6.54 4.61
N CYS A 335 -0.13 6.07 5.62
CA CYS A 335 -0.72 5.72 6.91
C CYS A 335 -1.22 6.93 7.70
N LEU A 336 -0.56 8.09 7.59
CA LEU A 336 -1.01 9.33 8.22
C LEU A 336 -2.34 9.78 7.60
N ALA A 337 -2.40 9.88 6.26
CA ALA A 337 -3.57 10.36 5.54
C ALA A 337 -4.77 9.41 5.64
N ASP A 338 -4.54 8.10 5.78
CA ASP A 338 -5.58 7.08 6.00
C ASP A 338 -5.90 6.87 7.50
N GLU A 339 -5.40 7.74 8.38
CA GLU A 339 -5.67 7.77 9.82
C GLU A 339 -5.28 6.49 10.60
N VAL A 340 -4.30 5.74 10.09
CA VAL A 340 -3.83 4.48 10.68
C VAL A 340 -2.67 4.74 11.66
N GLY A 341 -2.99 5.31 12.83
CA GLY A 341 -2.01 5.87 13.76
C GLY A 341 -0.89 4.92 14.23
N ALA A 342 -1.17 3.63 14.45
CA ALA A 342 -0.16 2.68 14.91
C ALA A 342 0.91 2.40 13.83
N GLN A 343 0.49 2.25 12.57
CA GLN A 343 1.34 2.05 11.40
C GLN A 343 2.07 3.35 11.06
N ALA A 344 1.37 4.49 11.07
CA ALA A 344 1.97 5.81 10.87
C ALA A 344 3.11 6.06 11.87
N LYS A 345 2.94 5.67 13.14
CA LYS A 345 4.00 5.77 14.15
C LYS A 345 5.23 4.94 13.82
N GLY A 346 5.03 3.71 13.35
CA GLY A 346 6.13 2.83 12.93
C GLY A 346 6.94 3.45 11.79
N HIS A 347 6.26 3.86 10.73
CA HIS A 347 6.91 4.48 9.57
C HIS A 347 7.49 5.86 9.87
N PHE A 348 6.89 6.63 10.79
CA PHE A 348 7.47 7.88 11.27
C PHE A 348 8.87 7.66 11.84
N PHE A 349 9.04 6.75 12.81
CA PHE A 349 10.39 6.46 13.32
C PHE A 349 11.29 5.80 12.28
N GLY A 350 10.71 5.01 11.35
CA GLY A 350 11.43 4.49 10.19
C GLY A 350 12.02 5.57 9.29
N CYS A 351 11.31 6.68 9.09
CA CYS A 351 11.83 7.84 8.36
C CYS A 351 13.11 8.39 9.02
N SER A 352 13.14 8.48 10.35
CA SER A 352 14.35 8.89 11.09
C SER A 352 15.50 7.88 10.91
N ASN A 353 15.21 6.58 10.99
CA ASN A 353 16.20 5.52 10.79
C ASN A 353 16.84 5.60 9.39
N LEU A 354 16.03 5.93 8.37
CA LEU A 354 16.43 6.07 6.97
C LEU A 354 16.84 7.51 6.58
N LYS A 355 17.12 8.37 7.57
CA LYS A 355 17.70 9.71 7.37
C LYS A 355 16.82 10.68 6.57
N VAL A 356 15.49 10.56 6.67
CA VAL A 356 14.59 11.66 6.31
C VAL A 356 14.89 12.82 7.26
N SER A 357 15.13 14.00 6.68
CA SER A 357 15.45 15.19 7.49
C SER A 357 14.22 15.70 8.26
N GLY A 358 14.45 16.46 9.34
CA GLY A 358 13.35 17.12 10.07
C GLY A 358 12.53 18.06 9.18
N GLU A 359 13.17 18.76 8.24
CA GLU A 359 12.50 19.63 7.27
C GLU A 359 11.56 18.84 6.34
N GLU A 360 12.03 17.72 5.80
CA GLU A 360 11.21 16.84 4.95
C GLU A 360 10.04 16.24 5.71
N MET A 361 10.27 15.79 6.95
CA MET A 361 9.22 15.23 7.79
C MET A 361 8.14 16.28 8.13
N ARG A 362 8.55 17.46 8.62
CA ARG A 362 7.63 18.57 8.95
C ARG A 362 6.87 19.05 7.72
N GLY A 363 7.56 19.22 6.60
CA GLY A 363 6.95 19.61 5.33
C GLY A 363 5.95 18.56 4.82
N SER A 364 6.24 17.28 5.00
CA SER A 364 5.32 16.19 4.62
C SER A 364 4.05 16.18 5.49
N ILE A 365 4.18 16.37 6.81
CA ILE A 365 3.03 16.49 7.72
C ILE A 365 2.19 17.72 7.36
N ALA A 366 2.84 18.85 7.11
CA ALA A 366 2.17 20.09 6.69
C ALA A 366 1.41 19.88 5.37
N MET A 367 2.00 19.16 4.41
CA MET A 367 1.39 18.86 3.12
C MET A 367 0.12 18.00 3.24
N VAL A 368 0.15 16.94 4.06
CA VAL A 368 -1.04 16.12 4.29
C VAL A 368 -2.17 16.96 4.92
N ARG A 369 -1.85 17.79 5.92
CA ARG A 369 -2.80 18.70 6.56
C ARG A 369 -3.34 19.75 5.59
N GLU A 370 -2.48 20.30 4.73
CA GLU A 370 -2.86 21.28 3.72
C GLU A 370 -3.84 20.69 2.71
N ILE A 371 -3.54 19.51 2.15
CA ILE A 371 -4.44 18.82 1.23
C ILE A 371 -5.77 18.51 1.92
N ALA A 372 -5.75 17.99 3.16
CA ALA A 372 -6.97 17.76 3.92
C ALA A 372 -7.80 19.04 4.13
N GLY A 373 -7.15 20.16 4.42
CA GLY A 373 -7.78 21.47 4.56
C GLY A 373 -8.43 21.95 3.27
N GLN A 374 -7.72 21.85 2.14
CA GLN A 374 -8.26 22.20 0.81
C GLN A 374 -9.46 21.32 0.42
N LEU A 375 -9.47 20.05 0.87
CA LEU A 375 -10.58 19.12 0.68
C LEU A 375 -11.73 19.31 1.69
N GLY A 376 -11.59 20.21 2.67
CA GLY A 376 -12.58 20.43 3.72
C GLY A 376 -12.70 19.28 4.72
N ASN A 377 -11.67 18.43 4.84
CA ASN A 377 -11.67 17.28 5.75
C ASN A 377 -11.34 17.71 7.19
N VAL A 378 -12.27 18.44 7.82
CA VAL A 378 -12.12 18.97 9.19
C VAL A 378 -12.00 17.86 10.23
N ASN A 379 -12.65 16.70 10.00
CA ASN A 379 -12.58 15.57 10.91
C ASN A 379 -11.16 14.99 10.97
N PHE A 380 -10.54 14.78 9.81
CA PHE A 380 -9.14 14.38 9.73
C PHE A 380 -8.23 15.31 10.54
N LEU A 381 -8.35 16.63 10.31
CA LEU A 381 -7.50 17.62 10.99
C LEU A 381 -7.60 17.51 12.52
N ARG A 382 -8.80 17.30 13.06
CA ARG A 382 -9.01 17.09 14.49
C ARG A 382 -8.43 15.77 14.99
N ASN A 383 -8.56 14.70 14.20
CA ASN A 383 -8.10 13.37 14.59
C ASN A 383 -6.56 13.29 14.64
N VAL A 384 -5.87 13.93 13.70
CA VAL A 384 -4.39 13.96 13.67
C VAL A 384 -3.76 14.89 14.71
N GLU A 385 -4.56 15.65 15.44
CA GLU A 385 -4.14 16.38 16.65
C GLU A 385 -4.34 15.55 17.93
N GLY A 386 -5.05 14.42 17.83
CA GLY A 386 -5.40 13.56 18.96
C GLY A 386 -4.26 12.65 19.44
N ASP A 387 -4.56 11.87 20.48
CA ASP A 387 -3.60 11.01 21.19
C ASP A 387 -2.91 9.98 20.30
N GLY A 388 -3.62 9.49 19.28
CA GLY A 388 -3.09 8.54 18.30
C GLY A 388 -1.92 9.08 17.48
N PHE A 389 -1.77 10.40 17.38
CA PHE A 389 -0.79 11.09 16.55
C PHE A 389 0.15 12.03 17.32
N ARG A 390 0.16 11.99 18.66
CA ARG A 390 1.08 12.80 19.48
C ARG A 390 2.56 12.63 19.13
N PHE A 391 2.94 11.50 18.53
CA PHE A 391 4.31 11.26 18.08
C PHE A 391 4.78 12.24 17.00
N LEU A 392 3.86 12.86 16.23
CA LEU A 392 4.19 13.85 15.20
C LEU A 392 4.94 15.05 15.78
N GLY A 393 4.66 15.44 17.03
CA GLY A 393 5.36 16.52 17.71
C GLY A 393 6.86 16.27 17.91
N LYS A 394 7.34 15.02 17.78
CA LYS A 394 8.76 14.70 17.83
C LYS A 394 9.53 15.18 16.60
N ALA A 395 8.85 15.51 15.49
CA ALA A 395 9.49 16.02 14.28
C ALA A 395 10.16 17.39 14.49
N GLU A 396 9.79 18.13 15.54
CA GLU A 396 10.45 19.38 15.94
C GLU A 396 11.87 19.15 16.49
N GLY A 397 12.16 17.94 16.98
CA GLY A 397 13.47 17.57 17.52
C GLY A 397 14.41 16.90 16.53
N TRP A 398 14.05 16.85 15.23
CA TRP A 398 14.83 16.22 14.16
C TRP A 398 15.59 17.23 13.30
#